data_AF-A0A3A8ARY6-F1
#
_entry.id   AF-A0A3A8ARY6-F1
#
_cell.length_a   1.000
_cell.length_b   1.000
_cell.length_c   1.000
_cell.angle_alpha   90.00
_cell.angle_beta   90.00
_cell.angle_gamma   90.00
#
_symmetry.space_group_name_H-M   'P 1'
#
loop_
_entity.id
_entity.type
_entity.pdbx_description
1 polymer ?
#
loop_
_entity_poly.entity_id
_entity_poly.type
_entity_poly.pdbx_seq_one_letter_code
_entity_poly.pdbx_strand_id
1 'polypeptide(L)' 'MPYFEKYETPDDLMRDDTLSREEKITMLEKWRDDKKDYMRATDEGMEGEDRAELLKQIKKALAELR' A
#
# COMPACT_ATOMS: atom_id res chain seq x y z
N MET A 1 -1.76 -1.40 -15.89
CA MET A 1 -0.43 -1.61 -15.29
C MET A 1 -0.61 -1.64 -13.79
N PRO A 2 0.00 -2.60 -13.08
CA PRO A 2 -0.01 -2.58 -11.63
C PRO A 2 0.80 -1.36 -11.18
N TYR A 3 0.16 -0.40 -10.53
CA TYR A 3 0.81 0.80 -10.01
C TYR A 3 1.95 0.50 -9.00
N PHE A 4 2.02 -0.75 -8.55
CA PHE A 4 3.04 -1.35 -7.68
C PHE A 4 4.44 -1.43 -8.29
N GLU A 5 4.58 -1.31 -9.61
CA GLU A 5 5.90 -1.41 -10.25
C GLU A 5 6.73 -0.13 -10.12
N LYS A 6 6.08 1.02 -9.86
CA LYS A 6 6.76 2.32 -9.74
C LYS A 6 7.22 2.63 -8.31
N TYR A 7 6.53 2.10 -7.30
CA TYR A 7 6.80 2.40 -5.89
C TYR A 7 6.94 1.11 -5.11
N GLU A 8 8.11 0.91 -4.51
CA GLU A 8 8.39 -0.26 -3.67
C GLU A 8 7.71 -0.12 -2.29
N THR A 9 7.61 1.12 -1.79
CA THR A 9 6.99 1.42 -0.49
C THR A 9 5.91 2.50 -0.58
N PRO A 10 4.95 2.51 0.37
CA PRO A 10 3.97 3.60 0.50
C PRO A 10 4.63 4.96 0.71
N ASP A 11 5.79 4.98 1.39
CA ASP A 11 6.60 6.17 1.59
C ASP A 11 7.13 6.75 0.27
N ASP A 12 7.53 5.92 -0.69
CA ASP A 12 7.98 6.40 -2.01
C ASP A 12 6.84 7.12 -2.76
N LEU A 13 5.63 6.58 -2.65
CA LEU A 13 4.43 7.20 -3.22
C LEU A 13 4.09 8.52 -2.51
N MET A 14 4.25 8.57 -1.19
CA MET A 14 4.03 9.80 -0.41
C MET A 14 5.00 10.91 -0.79
N ARG A 15 6.25 10.56 -1.12
CA ARG A 15 7.31 11.48 -1.53
C ARG A 15 7.21 11.94 -2.98
N ASP A 16 6.31 11.36 -3.78
CA ASP A 16 6.12 11.77 -5.16
C ASP A 16 5.28 13.06 -5.23
N ASP A 17 5.94 14.19 -5.48
CA ASP A 17 5.28 15.50 -5.64
C ASP A 17 4.53 15.65 -6.97
N THR A 18 4.68 14.71 -7.91
CA THR A 18 3.92 14.70 -9.18
C THR A 18 2.49 14.20 -9.02
N LEU A 19 2.17 13.54 -7.91
CA LEU A 19 0.83 13.05 -7.60
C LEU A 19 0.09 14.02 -6.68
N SER A 20 -1.16 14.31 -7.01
CA SER A 20 -2.05 15.04 -6.11
C SER A 20 -2.40 14.20 -4.88
N ARG A 21 -2.86 14.88 -3.82
CA ARG A 21 -3.33 14.23 -2.59
C ARG A 21 -4.41 13.17 -2.87
N GLU A 22 -5.37 13.47 -3.74
CA GLU A 22 -6.46 12.55 -4.09
C GLU A 22 -5.97 11.32 -4.88
N GLU A 23 -5.00 11.52 -5.78
CA GLU A 23 -4.35 10.41 -6.48
C GLU A 23 -3.60 9.51 -5.51
N LYS A 24 -2.83 10.11 -4.57
CA LYS A 24 -2.12 9.35 -3.53
C LYS A 24 -3.08 8.51 -2.68
N ILE A 25 -4.21 9.09 -2.25
CA ILE A 25 -5.23 8.37 -1.50
C ILE A 25 -5.77 7.20 -2.32
N THR A 26 -6.17 7.45 -3.57
CA THR A 26 -6.75 6.43 -4.46
C THR A 26 -5.79 5.26 -4.68
N MET A 27 -4.50 5.55 -4.85
CA MET A 27 -3.46 4.55 -5.06
C MET A 27 -3.18 3.74 -3.80
N LEU A 28 -3.08 4.39 -2.64
CA LEU A 28 -2.86 3.72 -1.35
C LEU A 28 -4.07 2.85 -0.95
N GLU A 29 -5.30 3.27 -1.26
CA GLU A 29 -6.50 2.45 -1.01
C GLU A 29 -6.50 1.19 -1.87
N LYS A 30 -6.17 1.29 -3.17
CA LYS A 30 -5.99 0.12 -4.03
C LYS A 30 -4.90 -0.80 -3.52
N TRP A 31 -3.76 -0.24 -3.11
CA TRP A 31 -2.66 -1.04 -2.57
C TRP A 31 -3.05 -1.80 -1.31
N ARG A 32 -3.78 -1.15 -0.40
CA ARG A 32 -4.30 -1.80 0.80
C ARG A 32 -5.18 -3.00 0.46
N ASP A 33 -6.06 -2.83 -0.51
CA ASP A 33 -7.05 -3.86 -0.86
C ASP A 33 -6.39 -5.03 -1.60
N ASP A 34 -5.49 -4.76 -2.55
CA ASP A 34 -4.69 -5.79 -3.21
C ASP A 34 -3.82 -6.57 -2.21
N LYS A 35 -3.24 -5.88 -1.20
CA LYS A 35 -2.46 -6.54 -0.15
C LYS A 35 -3.33 -7.44 0.72
N LYS A 36 -4.55 -7.01 1.07
CA LYS A 36 -5.50 -7.83 1.84
C LYS A 36 -5.96 -9.04 1.03
N ASP A 37 -6.26 -8.87 -0.25
CA ASP A 37 -6.68 -9.95 -1.12
C ASP A 37 -5.55 -10.96 -1.32
N TYR A 38 -4.32 -10.47 -1.51
CA TYR A 38 -3.13 -11.31 -1.53
C TYR A 38 -2.94 -12.06 -0.21
N MET A 39 -3.02 -11.38 0.94
CA MET A 39 -2.91 -12.03 2.25
C MET A 39 -3.95 -13.13 2.42
N ARG A 40 -5.22 -12.86 2.07
CA ARG A 40 -6.32 -13.83 2.10
C ARG A 40 -6.10 -15.02 1.16
N ALA A 41 -5.50 -14.79 0.00
CA ALA A 41 -5.15 -15.86 -0.94
C ALA A 41 -3.94 -16.68 -0.45
N THR A 42 -3.07 -16.11 0.38
CA THR A 42 -1.85 -16.75 0.90
C THR A 42 -1.98 -17.29 2.34
N ASP A 43 -3.21 -17.33 2.88
CA ASP A 43 -3.51 -17.70 4.27
C ASP A 43 -3.25 -19.19 4.61
N GLU A 44 -2.69 -19.97 3.67
CA GLU A 44 -2.26 -21.35 3.90
C GLU A 44 -0.82 -21.49 4.45
N GLY A 45 -0.30 -20.48 5.17
CA GLY A 45 0.78 -20.74 6.16
C GLY A 45 2.03 -19.87 6.18
N MET A 46 2.02 -18.62 5.69
CA MET A 46 3.13 -17.70 5.93
C MET A 46 2.65 -16.25 6.17
N GLU A 47 2.29 -15.95 7.42
CA GLU A 47 2.29 -14.57 7.94
C GLU A 47 3.75 -14.10 8.05
N GLY A 48 4.36 -13.70 6.93
CA GLY A 48 5.65 -13.01 6.99
C GLY A 48 5.48 -11.64 7.64
N GLU A 49 6.27 -11.33 8.66
CA GLU A 49 6.29 -10.03 9.38
C GLU A 49 6.27 -8.83 8.42
N ASP A 50 7.00 -8.92 7.31
CA ASP A 50 7.05 -7.88 6.27
C ASP A 50 5.68 -7.54 5.66
N ARG A 51 4.75 -8.49 5.60
CA ARG A 51 3.42 -8.28 5.00
C ARG A 51 2.51 -7.46 5.90
N ALA A 52 2.54 -7.75 7.20
CA ALA A 52 1.78 -7.02 8.20
C ALA A 52 2.34 -5.60 8.35
N GLU A 53 3.68 -5.44 8.33
CA GLU A 53 4.32 -4.14 8.44
C GLU A 53 4.03 -3.27 7.20
N LEU A 54 4.05 -3.82 5.98
CA LEU A 54 3.67 -3.09 4.78
C LEU A 54 2.21 -2.60 4.84
N LEU A 55 1.27 -3.45 5.28
CA LEU A 55 -0.14 -3.07 5.43
C LEU A 55 -0.31 -1.93 6.46
N LYS A 56 0.48 -1.95 7.52
CA LYS A 56 0.50 -0.90 8.54
C LYS A 56 1.06 0.41 7.98
N GLN A 57 2.12 0.37 7.18
CA GLN A 57 2.67 1.54 6.49
C GLN A 57 1.64 2.17 5.53
N ILE A 58 0.93 1.35 4.73
CA ILE A 58 -0.13 1.84 3.82
C ILE A 58 -1.22 2.56 4.63
N LYS A 59 -1.68 1.97 5.73
CA LYS A 59 -2.71 2.58 6.59
C LYS A 59 -2.24 3.89 7.22
N LYS A 60 -0.97 3.95 7.63
CA LYS A 60 -0.36 5.15 8.19
C LYS A 60 -0.31 6.28 7.15
N ALA A 61 0.16 6.00 5.94
CA ALA A 61 0.19 6.95 4.84
C ALA A 61 -1.22 7.49 4.51
N LEU A 62 -2.24 6.61 4.48
CA LEU A 62 -3.63 7.03 4.31
C LEU A 62 -4.14 7.94 5.44
N ALA A 63 -3.72 7.69 6.68
CA ALA A 63 -4.09 8.52 7.82
C ALA A 63 -3.43 9.91 7.76
N GLU A 64 -2.18 9.99 7.29
CA GLU A 64 -1.48 11.27 7.10
C GLU A 64 -2.11 12.12 5.97
N LEU A 65 -2.76 11.46 5.00
CA LEU A 65 -3.46 12.13 3.91
C LEU A 65 -4.93 12.43 4.20
N ARG A 66 -5.49 12.17 5.38
CA ARG A 66 -6.90 12.45 5.72
C ARG A 66 -6.99 13.62 6.69
#